data_AF-F3QSY0-F1
#
_entry.id   AF-F3QSY0-F1
#
_cell.length_a   1.000
_cell.length_b   1.000
_cell.length_c   1.000
_cell.angle_alpha   90.00
_cell.angle_beta   90.00
_cell.angle_gamma   90.00
#
_symmetry.space_group_name_H-M   'P 1'
#
loop_
_entity.id
_entity.type
_entity.pdbx_description
1 polymer ?
#
loop_
_entity_poly.entity_id
_entity_poly.type
_entity_poly.pdbx_seq_one_letter_code
_entity_poly.pdbx_strand_id
1 'polypeptide(L)'
;MMKKIILSVCMLCASVGGWAQKDGGKPDPDFYVFLCFGQSNMAGNARVENRDLRDVDERFRMMAAVDDSGRKREKGKWYTAVPPLCRPGDGLTPVDYFGRTLVATLPENVKVGVINVAIGGCHIETFMEDSIATYVAHRAPGWMKGMLKDYGNDPYARLVEMARLAQKDGVIKGILVHQGESNTGDKAWPKKVKTVYESLLKDLGLKAKDVPLLAGEVVNADQGGVCASMNNIIRTLPQVVPTAAVVSSAGCTCATDSLHFDAAGYRELGRRYAEKMLYLLGKNSR
;
A
#
# COMPACT_ATOMS: atom_id res chain seq x y z
N MET A 1 53.12 -49.85 3.93
CA MET A 1 51.70 -49.52 3.68
C MET A 1 51.41 -48.15 4.27
N MET A 2 51.35 -47.11 3.44
CA MET A 2 50.94 -45.76 3.83
C MET A 2 49.83 -45.33 2.87
N LYS A 3 48.60 -45.23 3.37
CA LYS A 3 47.44 -44.76 2.60
C LYS A 3 47.41 -43.22 2.65
N LYS A 4 47.46 -42.61 1.46
CA LYS A 4 47.39 -41.16 1.26
C LYS A 4 46.00 -40.64 1.61
N ILE A 5 45.98 -39.55 2.37
CA ILE A 5 44.82 -38.71 2.67
C ILE A 5 44.52 -37.86 1.43
N ILE A 6 43.29 -37.89 0.93
CA ILE A 6 42.77 -36.90 -0.03
C ILE A 6 41.68 -36.12 0.69
N LEU A 7 41.95 -34.83 0.87
CA LEU A 7 41.08 -33.82 1.45
C LEU A 7 40.13 -33.33 0.35
N SER A 8 38.84 -33.60 0.46
CA SER A 8 37.81 -33.01 -0.41
C SER A 8 37.02 -31.97 0.36
N VAL A 9 37.29 -30.70 0.03
CA VAL A 9 36.54 -29.52 0.48
C VAL A 9 35.29 -29.40 -0.41
N CYS A 10 34.12 -29.72 0.13
CA CYS A 10 32.83 -29.42 -0.52
C CYS A 10 32.44 -27.97 -0.21
N MET A 11 32.70 -27.07 -1.16
CA MET A 11 32.19 -25.70 -1.17
C MET A 11 30.75 -25.75 -1.71
N LEU A 12 29.75 -25.67 -0.81
CA LEU A 12 28.35 -25.46 -1.21
C LEU A 12 28.17 -23.98 -1.60
N CYS A 13 28.13 -23.69 -2.90
CA CYS A 13 27.65 -22.41 -3.41
C CYS A 13 26.12 -22.37 -3.26
N ALA A 14 25.61 -21.69 -2.23
CA ALA A 14 24.22 -21.29 -2.18
C ALA A 14 23.99 -20.17 -3.20
N SER A 15 23.28 -20.47 -4.28
CA SER A 15 22.84 -19.49 -5.26
C SER A 15 21.76 -18.59 -4.64
N VAL A 16 22.19 -17.46 -4.08
CA VAL A 16 21.29 -16.34 -3.80
C VAL A 16 20.91 -15.74 -5.15
N GLY A 17 19.71 -16.05 -5.64
CA GLY A 17 19.13 -15.44 -6.84
C GLY A 17 18.82 -13.97 -6.60
N GLY A 18 19.85 -13.13 -6.48
CA GLY A 18 19.74 -11.70 -6.67
C GLY A 18 19.54 -11.46 -8.15
N TRP A 19 18.31 -11.12 -8.56
CA TRP A 19 18.06 -10.65 -9.90
C TRP A 19 18.81 -9.32 -10.03
N ALA A 20 19.84 -9.32 -10.88
CA ALA A 20 20.63 -8.14 -11.18
C ALA A 20 19.69 -7.05 -11.70
N GLN A 21 19.69 -5.92 -10.99
CA GLN A 21 19.00 -4.71 -11.39
C GLN A 21 19.66 -4.24 -12.69
N LYS A 22 18.90 -4.29 -13.80
CA LYS A 22 19.38 -3.85 -15.10
C LYS A 22 19.42 -2.31 -15.08
N ASP A 23 20.56 -1.75 -14.69
CA ASP A 23 20.77 -0.30 -14.80
C ASP A 23 20.71 0.10 -16.29
N GLY A 24 19.76 0.98 -16.63
CA GLY A 24 19.64 1.60 -17.97
C GLY A 24 18.56 1.05 -18.90
N GLY A 25 17.71 0.11 -18.46
CA GLY A 25 16.52 -0.31 -19.20
C GLY A 25 15.38 0.71 -19.12
N LYS A 26 14.54 0.81 -20.17
CA LYS A 26 13.24 1.48 -20.03
C LYS A 26 12.40 0.72 -18.99
N PRO A 27 11.56 1.40 -18.19
CA PRO A 27 10.67 0.74 -17.24
C PRO A 27 9.82 -0.31 -17.95
N ASP A 28 9.58 -1.45 -17.31
CA ASP A 28 8.76 -2.53 -17.85
C ASP A 28 7.30 -2.05 -17.94
N PRO A 29 6.74 -1.88 -19.16
CA PRO A 29 5.38 -1.38 -19.31
C PRO A 29 4.33 -2.34 -18.71
N ASP A 30 4.68 -3.63 -18.55
CA ASP A 30 3.82 -4.67 -18.00
C ASP A 30 4.04 -4.88 -16.49
N PHE A 31 4.87 -4.06 -15.84
CA PHE A 31 4.94 -4.02 -14.39
C PHE A 31 4.12 -2.86 -13.82
N TYR A 32 2.90 -3.16 -13.38
CA TYR A 32 1.95 -2.18 -12.89
C TYR A 32 2.19 -1.91 -11.41
N VAL A 33 2.52 -0.68 -11.05
CA VAL A 33 2.82 -0.25 -9.68
C VAL A 33 1.66 0.57 -9.12
N PHE A 34 1.30 0.29 -7.86
CA PHE A 34 0.25 1.01 -7.13
C PHE A 34 0.81 1.58 -5.82
N LEU A 35 0.63 2.88 -5.62
CA LEU A 35 1.01 3.55 -4.38
C LEU A 35 -0.15 3.50 -3.40
N CYS A 36 0.10 3.09 -2.17
CA CYS A 36 -0.92 2.93 -1.14
C CYS A 36 -0.54 3.77 0.08
N PHE A 37 -1.48 4.58 0.58
CA PHE A 37 -1.26 5.38 1.78
C PHE A 37 -2.51 5.52 2.64
N GLY A 38 -2.30 5.86 3.91
CA GLY A 38 -3.41 6.09 4.83
C GLY A 38 -3.06 5.78 6.29
N GLN A 39 -4.03 5.24 7.02
CA GLN A 39 -3.89 4.98 8.46
C GLN A 39 -3.95 3.49 8.83
N SER A 40 -4.43 3.14 10.03
CA SER A 40 -4.41 1.78 10.57
C SER A 40 -5.07 0.74 9.66
N ASN A 41 -6.21 1.06 9.03
CA ASN A 41 -6.86 0.14 8.10
C ASN A 41 -6.10 -0.04 6.77
N MET A 42 -5.25 0.92 6.35
CA MET A 42 -4.31 0.73 5.23
C MET A 42 -3.05 -0.02 5.66
N ALA A 43 -2.55 0.25 6.87
CA ALA A 43 -1.40 -0.43 7.46
C ALA A 43 -1.68 -1.93 7.67
N GLY A 44 -2.90 -2.23 8.12
CA GLY A 44 -3.41 -3.56 8.42
C GLY A 44 -3.42 -3.83 9.91
N ASN A 45 -4.60 -4.06 10.49
CA ASN A 45 -4.78 -4.29 11.93
C ASN A 45 -5.18 -5.73 12.27
N ALA A 46 -5.76 -6.48 11.31
CA ALA A 46 -6.20 -7.84 11.57
C ALA A 46 -5.03 -8.81 11.60
N ARG A 47 -5.11 -9.80 12.48
CA ARG A 47 -4.16 -10.91 12.49
C ARG A 47 -4.18 -11.62 11.13
N VAL A 48 -2.98 -11.81 10.57
CA VAL A 48 -2.77 -12.61 9.36
C VAL A 48 -3.10 -14.08 9.66
N GLU A 49 -3.93 -14.71 8.82
CA GLU A 49 -4.29 -16.12 8.92
C GLU A 49 -3.44 -16.99 7.98
N ASN A 50 -3.41 -18.31 8.20
CA ASN A 50 -2.64 -19.25 7.36
C ASN A 50 -3.02 -19.23 5.87
N ARG A 51 -4.24 -18.83 5.53
CA ARG A 51 -4.65 -18.69 4.12
C ARG A 51 -4.01 -17.47 3.44
N ASP A 52 -3.66 -16.45 4.22
CA ASP A 52 -3.05 -15.22 3.70
C ASP A 52 -1.54 -15.39 3.51
N LEU A 53 -0.93 -16.46 4.02
CA LEU A 53 0.51 -16.72 3.90
C LEU A 53 0.87 -17.66 2.73
N ARG A 54 -0.13 -18.28 2.11
CA ARG A 54 0.04 -19.32 1.09
C ARG A 54 -0.34 -18.81 -0.29
N ASP A 55 0.21 -19.49 -1.30
CA ASP A 55 -0.15 -19.37 -2.71
C ASP A 55 -0.18 -17.92 -3.22
N VAL A 56 0.81 -17.12 -2.79
CA VAL A 56 0.99 -15.76 -3.29
C VAL A 56 1.74 -15.84 -4.62
N ASP A 57 1.04 -15.52 -5.71
CA ASP A 57 1.60 -15.47 -7.06
C ASP A 57 2.86 -14.57 -7.07
N GLU A 58 3.95 -15.07 -7.64
CA GLU A 58 5.24 -14.36 -7.69
C GLU A 58 5.18 -13.05 -8.49
N ARG A 59 4.18 -12.88 -9.37
CA ARG A 59 3.88 -11.63 -10.07
C ARG A 59 3.36 -10.55 -9.15
N PHE A 60 2.82 -10.90 -7.97
CA PHE A 60 2.41 -9.93 -6.96
C PHE A 60 3.60 -9.59 -6.05
N ARG A 61 4.15 -8.39 -6.28
CA ARG A 61 5.33 -7.86 -5.60
C ARG A 61 4.95 -6.74 -4.64
N MET A 62 5.73 -6.61 -3.57
CA MET A 62 5.69 -5.48 -2.65
C MET A 62 7.09 -4.88 -2.54
N MET A 63 7.21 -3.54 -2.56
CA MET A 63 8.46 -2.86 -2.27
C MET A 63 8.49 -2.50 -0.79
N ALA A 64 9.52 -2.94 -0.08
CA ALA A 64 9.67 -2.62 1.33
C ALA A 64 9.89 -1.12 1.51
N ALA A 65 8.97 -0.45 2.22
CA ALA A 65 9.09 0.97 2.52
C ALA A 65 9.95 1.23 3.77
N VAL A 66 10.30 0.21 4.54
CA VAL A 66 11.20 0.22 5.71
C VAL A 66 12.02 -1.07 5.73
N ASP A 67 13.11 -1.09 6.49
CA ASP A 67 13.83 -2.34 6.74
C ASP A 67 13.05 -3.28 7.67
N ASP A 68 13.08 -4.57 7.37
CA ASP A 68 12.53 -5.66 8.17
C ASP A 68 13.61 -6.74 8.31
N SER A 69 14.43 -6.63 9.36
CA SER A 69 15.48 -7.60 9.64
C SER A 69 14.92 -9.01 9.90
N GLY A 70 13.72 -9.12 10.50
CA GLY A 70 13.06 -10.38 10.80
C GLY A 70 12.68 -11.17 9.55
N ARG A 71 12.32 -10.48 8.46
CA ARG A 71 12.00 -11.09 7.15
C ARG A 71 13.08 -10.89 6.10
N LYS A 72 14.23 -10.31 6.47
CA LYS A 72 15.32 -9.96 5.56
C LYS A 72 14.85 -9.09 4.38
N ARG A 73 13.93 -8.15 4.65
CA ARG A 73 13.53 -7.13 3.67
C ARG A 73 14.32 -5.85 3.91
N GLU A 74 14.89 -5.30 2.85
CA GLU A 74 15.60 -4.03 2.87
C GLU A 74 14.76 -2.99 2.13
N LYS A 75 14.75 -1.77 2.65
CA LYS A 75 14.02 -0.64 2.08
C LYS A 75 14.39 -0.45 0.60
N GLY A 76 13.39 -0.28 -0.25
CA GLY A 76 13.54 -0.05 -1.69
C GLY A 76 13.72 -1.31 -2.53
N LYS A 77 13.72 -2.51 -1.94
CA LYS A 77 13.77 -3.78 -2.68
C LYS A 77 12.40 -4.43 -2.82
N TRP A 78 12.22 -5.18 -3.91
CA TRP A 78 10.98 -5.90 -4.24
C TRP A 78 10.97 -7.33 -3.70
N TYR A 79 9.87 -7.73 -3.07
CA TYR A 79 9.64 -9.08 -2.53
C TYR A 79 8.30 -9.63 -3.00
N THR A 80 8.11 -10.95 -2.98
CA THR A 80 6.75 -11.52 -3.12
C THR A 80 5.88 -10.97 -2.00
N ALA A 81 4.67 -10.52 -2.34
CA ALA A 81 3.78 -9.77 -1.45
C ALA A 81 3.06 -10.66 -0.42
N VAL A 82 3.85 -11.29 0.46
CA VAL A 82 3.36 -12.03 1.63
C VAL A 82 3.19 -11.06 2.80
N PRO A 83 2.01 -11.00 3.47
CA PRO A 83 1.78 -10.05 4.56
C PRO A 83 2.75 -10.22 5.75
N PRO A 84 3.00 -9.14 6.52
CA PRO A 84 2.43 -7.80 6.34
C PRO A 84 3.08 -7.03 5.18
N LEU A 85 2.31 -6.12 4.57
CA LEU A 85 2.73 -5.35 3.40
C LEU A 85 3.14 -3.90 3.70
N CYS A 86 2.79 -3.35 4.88
CA CYS A 86 3.11 -1.96 5.24
C CYS A 86 4.46 -1.82 5.97
N ARG A 87 4.59 -2.43 7.15
CA ARG A 87 5.82 -2.45 7.97
C ARG A 87 5.83 -3.65 8.93
N PRO A 88 6.97 -3.98 9.55
CA PRO A 88 7.03 -5.02 10.58
C PRO A 88 6.05 -4.75 11.73
N GLY A 89 5.37 -5.79 12.20
CA GLY A 89 4.41 -5.71 13.30
C GLY A 89 2.98 -5.38 12.89
N ASP A 90 2.74 -4.93 11.65
CA ASP A 90 1.39 -4.76 11.12
C ASP A 90 0.74 -6.09 10.72
N GLY A 91 -0.55 -6.03 10.39
CA GLY A 91 -1.39 -7.18 10.05
C GLY A 91 -1.76 -7.27 8.56
N LEU A 92 -2.92 -7.89 8.32
CA LEU A 92 -3.54 -7.99 7.01
C LEU A 92 -4.14 -6.63 6.61
N THR A 93 -3.94 -6.22 5.36
CA THR A 93 -4.41 -4.95 4.78
C THR A 93 -5.30 -5.22 3.55
N PRO A 94 -6.20 -4.30 3.13
CA PRO A 94 -6.91 -4.48 1.86
C PRO A 94 -5.96 -4.64 0.66
N VAL A 95 -4.73 -4.15 0.75
CA VAL A 95 -3.72 -4.26 -0.31
C VAL A 95 -3.36 -5.72 -0.62
N ASP A 96 -3.43 -6.62 0.36
CA ASP A 96 -3.13 -8.05 0.18
C ASP A 96 -4.06 -8.70 -0.85
N TYR A 97 -5.36 -8.41 -0.76
CA TYR A 97 -6.35 -8.99 -1.66
C TYR A 97 -6.64 -8.11 -2.88
N PHE A 98 -6.26 -6.84 -2.83
CA PHE A 98 -6.16 -6.00 -4.01
C PHE A 98 -5.20 -6.62 -5.04
N GLY A 99 -3.93 -6.82 -4.66
CA GLY A 99 -2.93 -7.31 -5.60
C GLY A 99 -3.17 -8.73 -6.08
N ARG A 100 -3.60 -9.64 -5.18
CA ARG A 100 -4.00 -11.01 -5.54
C ARG A 100 -5.12 -11.05 -6.58
N THR A 101 -6.13 -10.21 -6.41
CA THR A 101 -7.26 -10.16 -7.35
C THR A 101 -6.83 -9.60 -8.70
N LEU A 102 -5.93 -8.61 -8.72
CA LEU A 102 -5.36 -8.09 -9.95
C LEU A 102 -4.58 -9.15 -10.72
N VAL A 103 -3.63 -9.85 -10.09
CA VAL A 103 -2.83 -10.87 -10.79
C VAL A 103 -3.69 -12.05 -11.23
N ALA A 104 -4.74 -12.42 -10.51
CA ALA A 104 -5.66 -13.46 -10.93
C ALA A 104 -6.48 -13.10 -12.19
N THR A 105 -6.59 -11.81 -12.52
CA THR A 105 -7.45 -11.32 -13.62
C THR A 105 -6.64 -10.76 -14.81
N LEU A 106 -5.49 -10.14 -14.54
CA LEU A 106 -4.64 -9.53 -15.56
C LEU A 106 -3.90 -10.59 -16.39
N PRO A 107 -3.50 -10.27 -17.63
CA PRO A 107 -2.70 -11.17 -18.47
C PRO A 107 -1.46 -11.72 -17.76
N GLU A 108 -1.04 -12.94 -18.10
CA GLU A 108 0.04 -13.65 -17.41
C GLU A 108 1.39 -12.92 -17.45
N ASN A 109 1.64 -12.10 -18.48
CA ASN A 109 2.86 -11.28 -18.58
C ASN A 109 2.85 -10.07 -17.63
N VAL A 110 1.70 -9.68 -17.07
CA VAL A 110 1.59 -8.50 -16.22
C VAL A 110 1.97 -8.83 -14.78
N LYS A 111 2.90 -8.05 -14.22
CA LYS A 111 3.26 -8.03 -12.80
C LYS A 111 2.54 -6.90 -12.09
N VAL A 112 2.25 -7.09 -10.81
CA VAL A 112 1.61 -6.08 -9.95
C VAL A 112 2.52 -5.78 -8.78
N GLY A 113 2.91 -4.53 -8.62
CA GLY A 113 3.74 -4.03 -7.54
C GLY A 113 2.95 -3.12 -6.63
N VAL A 114 3.12 -3.24 -5.31
CA VAL A 114 2.54 -2.31 -4.33
C VAL A 114 3.60 -1.67 -3.45
N ILE A 115 3.38 -0.41 -3.09
CA ILE A 115 4.18 0.34 -2.11
C ILE A 115 3.20 0.86 -1.07
N ASN A 116 3.29 0.41 0.18
CA ASN A 116 2.34 0.78 1.23
C ASN A 116 3.04 1.57 2.34
N VAL A 117 2.65 2.84 2.49
CA VAL A 117 3.11 3.74 3.55
C VAL A 117 1.89 4.25 4.31
N ALA A 118 1.65 3.70 5.50
CA ALA A 118 0.52 4.05 6.33
C ALA A 118 0.92 4.17 7.81
N ILE A 119 0.17 4.96 8.59
CA ILE A 119 0.45 5.20 10.01
C ILE A 119 -0.83 5.11 10.83
N GLY A 120 -0.88 4.19 11.80
CA GLY A 120 -2.04 4.03 12.68
C GLY A 120 -2.48 5.35 13.32
N GLY A 121 -3.78 5.66 13.24
CA GLY A 121 -4.40 6.86 13.83
C GLY A 121 -3.92 8.22 13.29
N CYS A 122 -3.19 8.25 12.17
CA CYS A 122 -2.78 9.51 11.56
C CYS A 122 -3.97 10.27 10.95
N HIS A 123 -3.90 11.59 10.97
CA HIS A 123 -4.78 12.42 10.14
C HIS A 123 -4.20 12.55 8.74
N ILE A 124 -4.98 12.95 7.74
CA ILE A 124 -4.50 13.16 6.36
C ILE A 124 -3.33 14.17 6.29
N GLU A 125 -3.28 15.11 7.24
CA GLU A 125 -2.21 16.10 7.40
C GLU A 125 -0.81 15.50 7.58
N THR A 126 -0.69 14.22 7.98
CA THR A 126 0.63 13.57 8.01
C THR A 126 1.21 13.30 6.63
N PHE A 127 0.39 13.35 5.58
CA PHE A 127 0.83 13.17 4.20
C PHE A 127 0.89 14.50 3.43
N MET A 128 0.70 15.63 4.11
CA MET A 128 0.78 16.96 3.49
C MET A 128 2.15 17.59 3.80
N GLU A 129 2.90 17.93 2.76
CA GLU A 129 4.26 18.51 2.83
C GLU A 129 4.33 19.72 3.79
N ASP A 130 3.38 20.65 3.66
CA ASP A 130 3.35 21.88 4.47
C ASP A 130 2.90 21.66 5.93
N SER A 131 2.40 20.46 6.27
CA SER A 131 1.82 20.17 7.59
C SER A 131 2.62 19.17 8.42
N ILE A 132 3.39 18.27 7.80
CA ILE A 132 3.95 17.12 8.49
C ILE A 132 4.92 17.50 9.62
N ALA A 133 5.81 18.48 9.41
CA ALA A 133 6.76 18.92 10.43
C ALA A 133 6.05 19.40 11.72
N THR A 134 5.05 20.28 11.55
CA THR A 134 4.21 20.79 12.65
C THR A 134 3.41 19.67 13.30
N TYR A 135 2.86 18.74 12.51
CA TYR A 135 2.10 17.60 13.02
C TYR A 135 2.97 16.72 13.93
N VAL A 136 4.18 16.35 13.47
CA VAL A 136 5.12 15.52 14.25
C VAL A 136 5.54 16.21 15.55
N ALA A 137 5.80 17.51 15.49
CA ALA A 137 6.25 18.28 16.65
C ALA A 137 5.16 18.48 17.70
N HIS A 138 3.91 18.75 17.28
CA HIS A 138 2.89 19.30 18.17
C HIS A 138 1.60 18.49 18.30
N ARG A 139 1.31 17.58 17.36
CA ARG A 139 0.04 16.82 17.34
C ARG A 139 0.23 15.31 17.49
N ALA A 140 1.36 14.77 17.02
CA ALA A 140 1.61 13.33 17.06
C ALA A 140 1.71 12.82 18.52
N PRO A 141 0.81 11.91 18.94
CA PRO A 141 0.89 11.33 20.27
C PRO A 141 2.13 10.43 20.39
N GLY A 142 2.60 10.20 21.62
CA GLY A 142 3.85 9.48 21.88
C GLY A 142 3.91 8.10 21.22
N TRP A 143 2.80 7.36 21.22
CA TRP A 143 2.70 6.03 20.60
C TRP A 143 2.84 6.04 19.07
N MET A 144 2.63 7.18 18.41
CA MET A 144 2.75 7.32 16.95
C MET A 144 4.19 7.63 16.50
N LYS A 145 5.00 8.21 17.39
CA LYS A 145 6.34 8.74 17.03
C LYS A 145 7.29 7.66 16.52
N GLY A 146 7.19 6.42 17.00
CA GLY A 146 7.97 5.29 16.48
C GLY A 146 7.66 5.03 15.02
N MET A 147 6.37 4.86 14.68
CA MET A 147 5.91 4.62 13.30
C MET A 147 6.28 5.77 12.36
N LEU A 148 6.18 7.03 12.83
CA LEU A 148 6.63 8.19 12.06
C LEU A 148 8.14 8.13 11.80
N LYS A 149 8.93 7.81 12.82
CA LYS A 149 10.39 7.73 12.73
C LYS A 149 10.85 6.66 11.73
N ASP A 150 10.15 5.53 11.62
CA ASP A 150 10.45 4.50 10.62
C ASP A 150 10.39 5.07 9.19
N TYR A 151 9.52 6.05 8.97
CA TYR A 151 9.39 6.80 7.72
C TYR A 151 10.18 8.11 7.69
N GLY A 152 11.15 8.31 8.60
CA GLY A 152 11.96 9.53 8.66
C GLY A 152 11.20 10.76 9.15
N ASN A 153 10.08 10.56 9.86
CA ASN A 153 9.09 11.57 10.23
C ASN A 153 8.39 12.24 9.05
N ASP A 154 8.51 11.68 7.84
CA ASP A 154 7.86 12.20 6.64
C ASP A 154 7.36 11.03 5.75
N PRO A 155 6.15 10.51 6.04
CA PRO A 155 5.60 9.41 5.26
C PRO A 155 5.26 9.81 3.81
N TYR A 156 5.01 11.09 3.52
CA TYR A 156 4.86 11.57 2.15
C TYR A 156 6.18 11.44 1.39
N ALA A 157 7.26 11.99 1.94
CA ALA A 157 8.58 11.90 1.32
C ALA A 157 9.05 10.45 1.16
N ARG A 158 8.75 9.56 2.13
CA ARG A 158 9.02 8.13 1.98
C ARG A 158 8.27 7.52 0.80
N LEU A 159 6.98 7.84 0.63
CA LEU A 159 6.19 7.31 -0.49
C LEU A 159 6.75 7.78 -1.83
N VAL A 160 7.12 9.06 -1.94
CA VAL A 160 7.77 9.63 -3.14
C VAL A 160 9.12 8.97 -3.41
N GLU A 161 9.95 8.75 -2.37
CA GLU A 161 11.25 8.08 -2.48
C GLU A 161 11.09 6.68 -3.11
N MET A 162 10.19 5.86 -2.57
CA MET A 162 9.94 4.50 -3.05
C MET A 162 9.29 4.49 -4.44
N ALA A 163 8.37 5.41 -4.71
CA ALA A 163 7.74 5.56 -6.03
C ALA A 163 8.77 5.87 -7.12
N ARG A 164 9.76 6.73 -6.84
CA ARG A 164 10.85 7.05 -7.79
C ARG A 164 11.75 5.85 -8.08
N LEU A 165 11.98 4.98 -7.09
CA LEU A 165 12.67 3.71 -7.34
C LEU A 165 11.83 2.81 -8.25
N ALA A 166 10.54 2.66 -7.94
CA ALA A 166 9.63 1.84 -8.73
C ALA A 166 9.44 2.33 -10.17
N GLN A 167 9.52 3.65 -10.44
CA GLN A 167 9.49 4.21 -11.79
C GLN A 167 10.68 3.80 -12.67
N LYS A 168 11.75 3.25 -12.09
CA LYS A 168 12.85 2.66 -12.86
C LYS A 168 12.51 1.24 -13.34
N ASP A 169 11.62 0.55 -12.62
CA ASP A 169 11.30 -0.84 -12.84
C ASP A 169 9.98 -1.03 -13.60
N GLY A 170 8.99 -0.16 -13.38
CA GLY A 170 7.64 -0.30 -13.94
C GLY A 170 6.87 1.01 -14.06
N VAL A 171 5.55 0.92 -14.25
CA VAL A 171 4.66 2.05 -14.51
C VAL A 171 3.66 2.21 -13.37
N ILE A 172 3.58 3.39 -12.77
CA ILE A 172 2.57 3.70 -11.75
C ILE A 172 1.20 3.79 -12.44
N LYS A 173 0.26 2.94 -12.03
CA LYS A 173 -1.08 2.79 -12.64
C LYS A 173 -2.23 3.26 -11.76
N GLY A 174 -1.96 3.60 -10.50
CA GLY A 174 -2.99 4.11 -9.60
C GLY A 174 -2.46 4.38 -8.19
N ILE A 175 -3.27 5.13 -7.44
CA ILE A 175 -2.99 5.49 -6.05
C ILE A 175 -4.20 5.06 -5.21
N LEU A 176 -3.96 4.37 -4.10
CA LEU A 176 -4.97 3.94 -3.13
C LEU A 176 -4.81 4.74 -1.85
N VAL A 177 -5.90 5.31 -1.37
CA VAL A 177 -5.98 5.92 -0.04
C VAL A 177 -7.02 5.19 0.80
N HIS A 178 -6.66 4.91 2.06
CA HIS A 178 -7.62 4.44 3.05
C HIS A 178 -7.36 5.13 4.38
N GLN A 179 -8.09 6.23 4.57
CA GLN A 179 -7.97 7.13 5.70
C GLN A 179 -9.28 7.89 5.88
N GLY A 180 -9.61 8.23 7.12
CA GLY A 180 -10.75 9.10 7.40
C GLY A 180 -11.19 9.07 8.85
N GLU A 181 -10.88 8.00 9.59
CA GLU A 181 -11.34 7.80 10.95
C GLU A 181 -10.82 8.89 11.88
N SER A 182 -9.54 9.28 11.77
CA SER A 182 -8.97 10.41 12.53
C SER A 182 -9.49 11.77 12.06
N ASN A 183 -10.02 11.88 10.84
CA ASN A 183 -10.64 13.09 10.30
C ASN A 183 -12.18 13.01 10.30
N THR A 184 -12.79 12.16 11.14
CA THR A 184 -14.24 11.96 11.15
C THR A 184 -14.97 13.30 11.30
N GLY A 185 -15.84 13.61 10.33
CA GLY A 185 -16.62 14.85 10.30
C GLY A 185 -15.92 16.06 9.66
N ASP A 186 -14.65 15.95 9.28
CA ASP A 186 -13.89 17.02 8.64
C ASP A 186 -14.32 17.21 7.17
N LYS A 187 -15.18 18.21 6.93
CA LYS A 187 -15.66 18.56 5.57
C LYS A 187 -14.55 19.04 4.62
N ALA A 188 -13.37 19.42 5.14
CA ALA A 188 -12.23 19.81 4.31
C ALA A 188 -11.41 18.60 3.83
N TRP A 189 -11.67 17.40 4.35
CA TRP A 189 -10.94 16.18 4.01
C TRP A 189 -10.78 15.92 2.50
N PRO A 190 -11.83 16.06 1.64
CA PRO A 190 -11.68 15.85 0.21
C PRO A 190 -10.64 16.79 -0.43
N LYS A 191 -10.58 18.05 0.03
CA LYS A 191 -9.61 19.03 -0.45
C LYS A 191 -8.20 18.71 0.05
N LYS A 192 -8.05 18.23 1.29
CA LYS A 192 -6.75 17.80 1.83
C LYS A 192 -6.20 16.59 1.06
N VAL A 193 -7.05 15.59 0.79
CA VAL A 193 -6.69 14.43 -0.03
C VAL A 193 -6.33 14.85 -1.45
N LYS A 194 -7.07 15.78 -2.05
CA LYS A 194 -6.72 16.38 -3.35
C LYS A 194 -5.32 16.98 -3.33
N THR A 195 -4.95 17.74 -2.30
CA THR A 195 -3.61 18.29 -2.15
C THR A 195 -2.53 17.20 -2.16
N VAL A 196 -2.68 16.15 -1.34
CA VAL A 196 -1.72 15.03 -1.30
C VAL A 196 -1.61 14.35 -2.67
N TYR A 197 -2.74 14.08 -3.31
CA TYR A 197 -2.77 13.44 -4.63
C TYR A 197 -2.13 14.31 -5.72
N GLU A 198 -2.41 15.61 -5.77
CA GLU A 198 -1.81 16.52 -6.75
C GLU A 198 -0.31 16.72 -6.52
N SER A 199 0.15 16.75 -5.26
CA SER A 199 1.59 16.73 -4.94
C SER A 199 2.24 15.43 -5.46
N LEU A 200 1.65 14.26 -5.21
CA LEU A 200 2.16 12.99 -5.74
C LEU A 200 2.23 12.99 -7.27
N LEU A 201 1.19 13.49 -7.95
CA LEU A 201 1.19 13.58 -9.41
C LEU A 201 2.32 14.49 -9.91
N LYS A 202 2.48 15.67 -9.29
CA LYS A 202 3.51 16.64 -9.64
C LYS A 202 4.92 16.09 -9.42
N ASP A 203 5.21 15.57 -8.23
CA ASP A 203 6.56 15.17 -7.82
C ASP A 203 7.05 13.89 -8.50
N LEU A 204 6.12 13.10 -9.05
CA LEU A 204 6.39 11.87 -9.80
C LEU A 204 6.17 12.04 -11.30
N GLY A 205 5.80 13.23 -11.78
CA GLY A 205 5.57 13.51 -13.21
C GLY A 205 4.43 12.68 -13.82
N LEU A 206 3.39 12.39 -13.04
CA LEU A 206 2.25 11.57 -13.43
C LEU A 206 1.08 12.42 -13.95
N LYS A 207 0.19 11.79 -14.72
CA LYS A 207 -1.02 12.42 -15.25
C LYS A 207 -2.25 11.80 -14.60
N ALA A 208 -3.14 12.64 -14.09
CA ALA A 208 -4.35 12.21 -13.39
C ALA A 208 -5.24 11.24 -14.18
N LYS A 209 -5.26 11.36 -15.52
CA LYS A 209 -6.01 10.46 -16.41
C LYS A 209 -5.46 9.03 -16.45
N ASP A 210 -4.16 8.87 -16.23
CA ASP A 210 -3.44 7.60 -16.34
C ASP A 210 -3.27 6.94 -14.96
N VAL A 211 -3.41 7.72 -13.88
CA VAL A 211 -3.17 7.30 -12.49
C VAL A 211 -4.37 7.71 -11.61
N PRO A 212 -5.51 6.99 -11.67
CA PRO A 212 -6.68 7.32 -10.86
C PRO A 212 -6.41 7.14 -9.36
N LEU A 213 -7.17 7.87 -8.55
CA LEU A 213 -7.17 7.78 -7.09
C LEU A 213 -8.34 6.91 -6.61
N LEU A 214 -8.08 5.86 -5.83
CA LEU A 214 -9.13 5.05 -5.20
C LEU A 214 -9.16 5.32 -3.70
N ALA A 215 -10.30 5.78 -3.19
CA ALA A 215 -10.52 6.00 -1.77
C ALA A 215 -11.51 5.00 -1.19
N GLY A 216 -11.14 4.32 -0.12
CA GLY A 216 -12.02 3.37 0.57
C GLY A 216 -12.86 4.06 1.62
N GLU A 217 -14.12 3.63 1.72
CA GLU A 217 -14.94 3.95 2.88
C GLU A 217 -14.38 3.28 4.15
N VAL A 218 -14.48 3.97 5.29
CA VAL A 218 -14.19 3.39 6.61
C VAL A 218 -15.28 2.36 6.98
N VAL A 219 -15.13 1.62 8.09
CA VAL A 219 -16.13 0.63 8.53
C VAL A 219 -17.53 1.21 8.44
N ASN A 220 -18.41 0.51 7.73
CA ASN A 220 -19.70 1.02 7.34
C ASN A 220 -20.72 0.97 8.50
N ALA A 221 -21.77 1.77 8.40
CA ALA A 221 -22.81 1.86 9.42
C ALA A 221 -23.58 0.54 9.57
N ASP A 222 -23.71 -0.25 8.49
CA ASP A 222 -24.34 -1.57 8.53
C ASP A 222 -23.54 -2.63 9.32
N GLN A 223 -22.28 -2.33 9.67
CA GLN A 223 -21.44 -3.12 10.57
C GLN A 223 -21.23 -2.43 11.93
N GLY A 224 -21.97 -1.35 12.23
CA GLY A 224 -21.83 -0.61 13.48
C GLY A 224 -20.60 0.30 13.54
N GLY A 225 -20.02 0.66 12.39
CA GLY A 225 -18.78 1.43 12.31
C GLY A 225 -18.82 2.75 13.08
N VAL A 226 -17.90 2.94 14.04
CA VAL A 226 -17.88 4.13 14.91
C VAL A 226 -17.57 5.42 14.15
N CYS A 227 -16.90 5.32 13.01
CA CYS A 227 -16.56 6.43 12.12
C CYS A 227 -17.43 6.47 10.86
N ALA A 228 -18.51 5.69 10.77
CA ALA A 228 -19.28 5.54 9.53
C ALA A 228 -19.86 6.87 8.98
N SER A 229 -20.06 7.88 9.84
CA SER A 229 -20.48 9.22 9.41
C SER A 229 -19.48 9.88 8.44
N MET A 230 -18.20 9.50 8.51
CA MET A 230 -17.16 9.96 7.61
C MET A 230 -17.40 9.52 6.15
N ASN A 231 -18.09 8.40 5.92
CA ASN A 231 -18.34 7.88 4.58
C ASN A 231 -19.17 8.85 3.71
N ASN A 232 -20.03 9.67 4.32
CA ASN A 232 -20.74 10.74 3.60
C ASN A 232 -19.78 11.79 3.04
N ILE A 233 -18.69 12.09 3.74
CA ILE A 233 -17.65 13.03 3.29
C ILE A 233 -16.74 12.35 2.25
N ILE A 234 -16.30 11.10 2.50
CA ILE A 234 -15.45 10.34 1.56
C ILE A 234 -16.13 10.25 0.18
N ARG A 235 -17.44 10.00 0.15
CA ARG A 235 -18.24 9.94 -1.10
C ARG A 235 -18.25 11.24 -1.90
N THR A 236 -17.87 12.39 -1.33
CA THR A 236 -17.77 13.66 -2.06
C THR A 236 -16.42 13.85 -2.76
N LEU A 237 -15.42 13.00 -2.51
CA LEU A 237 -14.08 13.12 -3.12
C LEU A 237 -14.09 13.25 -4.66
N PRO A 238 -14.91 12.49 -5.42
CA PRO A 238 -14.97 12.64 -6.88
C PRO A 238 -15.44 14.01 -7.37
N GLN A 239 -16.10 14.81 -6.52
CA GLN A 239 -16.54 16.16 -6.87
C GLN A 239 -15.37 17.15 -6.95
N VAL A 240 -14.27 16.88 -6.25
CA VAL A 240 -13.07 17.73 -6.25
C VAL A 240 -11.88 17.08 -6.96
N VAL A 241 -11.87 15.74 -7.08
CA VAL A 241 -10.90 14.97 -7.88
C VAL A 241 -11.67 14.11 -8.88
N PRO A 242 -11.93 14.57 -10.12
CA PRO A 242 -12.77 13.85 -11.08
C PRO A 242 -12.26 12.46 -11.49
N THR A 243 -10.95 12.21 -11.36
CA THR A 243 -10.36 10.87 -11.61
C THR A 243 -10.32 9.99 -10.37
N ALA A 244 -10.94 10.42 -9.27
CA ALA A 244 -11.09 9.61 -8.07
C ALA A 244 -12.32 8.70 -8.15
N ALA A 245 -12.19 7.51 -7.58
CA ALA A 245 -13.29 6.58 -7.35
C ALA A 245 -13.37 6.21 -5.87
N VAL A 246 -14.59 6.01 -5.39
CA VAL A 246 -14.83 5.55 -4.01
C VAL A 246 -15.15 4.06 -4.02
N VAL A 247 -14.54 3.32 -3.09
CA VAL A 247 -14.70 1.88 -2.90
C VAL A 247 -15.54 1.68 -1.65
N SER A 248 -16.72 1.07 -1.82
CA SER A 248 -17.65 0.91 -0.71
C SER A 248 -17.25 -0.21 0.24
N SER A 249 -17.38 0.06 1.54
CA SER A 249 -17.14 -0.88 2.63
C SER A 249 -18.42 -1.56 3.15
N ALA A 250 -19.58 -1.31 2.54
CA ALA A 250 -20.85 -1.91 2.97
C ALA A 250 -20.74 -3.45 3.01
N GLY A 251 -21.16 -4.05 4.12
CA GLY A 251 -21.06 -5.50 4.38
C GLY A 251 -19.64 -6.05 4.61
N CYS A 252 -18.60 -5.21 4.62
CA CYS A 252 -17.25 -5.66 4.99
C CYS A 252 -17.15 -5.77 6.52
N THR A 253 -17.02 -6.99 7.03
CA THR A 253 -17.02 -7.28 8.48
C THR A 253 -15.90 -6.56 9.23
N CYS A 254 -16.13 -6.25 10.51
CA CYS A 254 -15.20 -5.51 11.34
C CYS A 254 -14.86 -6.24 12.65
N ALA A 255 -13.75 -5.83 13.25
CA ALA A 255 -13.37 -6.26 14.59
C ALA A 255 -14.38 -5.74 15.63
N THR A 256 -14.28 -6.27 16.86
CA THR A 256 -15.18 -5.90 17.97
C THR A 256 -15.07 -4.43 18.39
N ASP A 257 -14.01 -3.72 17.99
CA ASP A 257 -13.86 -2.28 18.21
C ASP A 257 -14.73 -1.44 17.26
N SER A 258 -15.32 -2.05 16.23
CA SER A 258 -16.11 -1.39 15.19
C SER A 258 -15.37 -0.24 14.49
N LEU A 259 -14.04 -0.25 14.54
CA LEU A 259 -13.14 0.75 13.97
C LEU A 259 -12.26 0.14 12.88
N HIS A 260 -11.77 -1.08 13.12
CA HIS A 260 -10.91 -1.80 12.18
C HIS A 260 -11.69 -2.91 11.48
N PHE A 261 -11.40 -3.15 10.21
CA PHE A 261 -11.89 -4.34 9.54
C PHE A 261 -11.27 -5.59 10.17
N ASP A 262 -12.02 -6.70 10.19
CA ASP A 262 -11.43 -8.00 10.50
C ASP A 262 -10.77 -8.60 9.25
N ALA A 263 -10.20 -9.79 9.38
CA ALA A 263 -9.52 -10.44 8.25
C ALA A 263 -10.48 -10.70 7.06
N ALA A 264 -11.76 -11.01 7.29
CA ALA A 264 -12.71 -11.22 6.20
C ALA A 264 -13.08 -9.88 5.52
N GLY A 265 -13.27 -8.82 6.31
CA GLY A 265 -13.52 -7.47 5.82
C GLY A 265 -12.38 -6.91 4.98
N TYR A 266 -11.13 -7.09 5.41
CA TYR A 266 -9.97 -6.66 4.61
C TYR A 266 -9.87 -7.39 3.27
N ARG A 267 -10.15 -8.70 3.25
CA ARG A 267 -10.17 -9.48 2.01
C ARG A 267 -11.22 -8.96 1.04
N GLU A 268 -12.43 -8.75 1.53
CA GLU A 268 -13.54 -8.27 0.72
C GLU A 268 -13.30 -6.86 0.21
N LEU A 269 -12.89 -5.94 1.09
CA LEU A 269 -12.57 -4.58 0.69
C LEU A 269 -11.42 -4.56 -0.35
N GLY A 270 -10.40 -5.38 -0.15
CA GLY A 270 -9.29 -5.53 -1.10
C GLY A 270 -9.75 -5.97 -2.50
N ARG A 271 -10.65 -6.96 -2.60
CA ARG A 271 -11.25 -7.36 -3.88
C ARG A 271 -12.00 -6.22 -4.54
N ARG A 272 -12.78 -5.45 -3.77
CA ARG A 272 -13.53 -4.29 -4.31
C ARG A 272 -12.63 -3.18 -4.82
N TYR A 273 -11.50 -2.93 -4.15
CA TYR A 273 -10.46 -2.02 -4.70
C TYR A 273 -9.95 -2.55 -6.04
N ALA A 274 -9.70 -3.85 -6.17
CA ALA A 274 -9.18 -4.44 -7.39
C ALA A 274 -10.19 -4.41 -8.53
N GLU A 275 -11.45 -4.79 -8.27
CA GLU A 275 -12.54 -4.70 -9.25
C GLU A 275 -12.71 -3.27 -9.78
N LYS A 276 -12.66 -2.28 -8.88
CA LYS A 276 -12.72 -0.88 -9.27
C LYS A 276 -11.52 -0.49 -10.15
N MET A 277 -10.32 -0.93 -9.78
CA MET A 277 -9.11 -0.64 -10.55
C MET A 277 -9.12 -1.32 -11.92
N LEU A 278 -9.50 -2.60 -12.01
CA LEU A 278 -9.63 -3.35 -13.27
C LEU A 278 -10.59 -2.65 -14.24
N TYR A 279 -11.73 -2.17 -13.73
CA TYR A 279 -12.66 -1.38 -14.52
C TYR A 279 -12.03 -0.09 -15.09
N LEU A 280 -11.25 0.62 -14.29
CA LEU A 280 -10.57 1.85 -14.70
C LEU A 280 -9.42 1.58 -15.69
N LEU A 281 -8.63 0.53 -15.46
CA LEU A 281 -7.59 0.08 -16.40
C LEU A 281 -8.19 -0.30 -17.76
N GLY A 282 -9.32 -1.01 -17.76
CA GLY A 282 -10.05 -1.37 -18.98
C GLY A 282 -10.62 -0.17 -19.73
N LYS A 283 -11.07 0.88 -19.03
CA LYS A 283 -11.48 2.15 -19.65
C LYS A 283 -10.33 2.90 -20.29
N ASN A 284 -9.17 2.93 -19.64
CA ASN A 284 -7.99 3.66 -20.11
C ASN A 284 -7.23 2.93 -21.23
N SER A 285 -7.58 1.68 -21.51
CA SER A 285 -6.99 0.86 -22.58
C SER A 285 -7.72 0.99 -23.92
N ARG A 286 -8.81 1.77 -23.98
CA ARG A 286 -9.58 2.08 -25.20
C ARG A 286 -9.37 3.53 -25.61
#